data_AF-A0A2E4DQJ0-F1
#
_entry.id   AF-A0A2E4DQJ0-F1
#
_cell.length_a   1.000
_cell.length_b   1.000
_cell.length_c   1.000
_cell.angle_alpha   90.00
_cell.angle_beta   90.00
_cell.angle_gamma   90.00
#
_symmetry.space_group_name_H-M   'P 1'
#
loop_
_entity.id
_entity.type
_entity.pdbx_description
1 polymer ?
#
loop_
_entity_poly.entity_id
_entity_poly.type
_entity_poly.pdbx_seq_one_letter_code
_entity_poly.pdbx_strand_id
1 'polypeptide(L)' 'MGTQGSGGWPPPRDNAPDPDSPGQLYHLLDDPAERHNLWDNHPKVAQRLTHLLEKYRTAGRST' A
#
# COMPACT_ATOMS: atom_id res chain seq x y z
N MET A 1 9.64 -34.80 9.20
CA MET A 1 9.03 -33.72 9.99
C MET A 1 8.84 -32.53 9.07
N GLY A 2 7.60 -32.27 8.62
CA GLY A 2 7.26 -31.10 7.79
C GLY A 2 6.72 -29.99 8.67
N THR A 3 7.25 -28.78 8.53
CA THR A 3 6.67 -27.59 9.16
C THR A 3 5.65 -26.98 8.21
N GLN A 4 4.39 -27.23 8.52
CA GLN A 4 3.27 -26.37 8.19
C GLN A 4 3.49 -25.04 8.93
N GLY A 5 3.74 -23.96 8.21
CA GLY A 5 3.97 -22.64 8.77
C GLY A 5 3.58 -21.57 7.77
N SER A 6 2.36 -21.08 7.89
CA SER A 6 1.81 -19.98 7.11
C SER A 6 2.70 -18.74 7.17
N GLY A 7 2.88 -18.07 6.02
CA GLY A 7 3.24 -16.65 5.97
C GLY A 7 4.63 -16.30 6.49
N GLY A 8 5.68 -16.75 5.80
CA GLY A 8 6.97 -16.07 5.89
C GLY A 8 6.84 -14.68 5.27
N TRP A 9 6.46 -13.68 6.07
CA TRP A 9 6.65 -12.29 5.67
C TRP A 9 8.15 -12.11 5.42
N PRO A 10 8.60 -11.82 4.19
CA PRO A 10 10.01 -11.54 3.97
C PRO A 10 10.43 -10.42 4.92
N PRO A 11 11.65 -10.48 5.50
CA PRO A 11 12.13 -9.37 6.33
C PRO A 11 11.99 -8.08 5.50
N PRO A 12 11.39 -7.01 6.07
CA PRO A 12 11.20 -5.77 5.33
C PRO A 12 12.58 -5.33 4.81
N ARG A 13 12.71 -5.24 3.49
CA ARG A 13 14.00 -4.92 2.85
C ARG A 13 14.21 -3.43 2.70
N ASP A 14 13.30 -2.64 3.26
CA ASP A 14 13.10 -1.28 2.85
C ASP A 14 13.35 -0.38 4.06
N ASN A 15 14.29 0.54 3.87
CA ASN A 15 14.40 1.74 4.70
C ASN A 15 13.01 2.35 4.85
N ALA A 16 12.75 3.04 5.97
CA ALA A 16 11.50 3.76 6.19
C ALA A 16 11.10 4.50 4.89
N PRO A 17 9.85 4.36 4.42
CA PRO A 17 9.44 4.95 3.15
C PRO A 17 9.79 6.43 3.18
N ASP A 18 10.58 6.86 2.20
CA ASP A 18 11.04 8.24 2.12
C ASP A 18 9.78 9.13 2.01
N PRO A 19 9.62 10.15 2.86
CA PRO A 19 8.43 11.00 2.84
C PRO A 19 8.27 11.76 1.52
N ASP A 20 9.33 11.87 0.72
CA ASP A 20 9.33 12.47 -0.62
C ASP A 20 9.06 11.45 -1.73
N SER A 21 8.97 10.14 -1.41
CA SER A 21 8.65 9.13 -2.40
C SER A 21 7.26 9.37 -2.98
N PRO A 22 7.11 9.27 -4.32
CA PRO A 22 5.81 9.33 -4.94
C PRO A 22 4.95 8.21 -4.36
N GLY A 23 3.70 8.51 -4.05
CA GLY A 23 2.79 7.51 -3.51
C GLY A 23 2.65 6.31 -4.44
N GLN A 24 2.06 5.24 -3.90
CA GLN A 24 1.93 3.98 -4.60
C GLN A 24 0.47 3.69 -4.88
N LEU A 25 0.15 3.46 -6.16
CA LEU A 25 -1.18 3.04 -6.60
C LEU A 25 -1.03 1.85 -7.54
N TYR A 26 -1.55 0.70 -7.15
CA TYR A 26 -1.50 -0.52 -7.94
C TYR A 26 -2.91 -1.03 -8.25
N HIS A 27 -3.08 -1.56 -9.46
CA HIS A 27 -4.34 -2.18 -9.88
C HIS A 27 -4.21 -3.71 -9.76
N LEU A 28 -4.49 -4.23 -8.56
CA LEU A 28 -4.25 -5.65 -8.22
C LEU A 28 -4.96 -6.68 -9.12
N LEU A 29 -6.05 -6.29 -9.80
CA LEU A 29 -6.73 -7.16 -10.75
C LEU A 29 -5.92 -7.40 -12.03
N ASP A 30 -5.15 -6.41 -12.47
CA ASP A 30 -4.34 -6.45 -13.68
C ASP A 30 -2.86 -6.75 -13.35
N ASP A 31 -2.38 -6.20 -12.25
CA ASP A 31 -1.02 -6.32 -11.75
C ASP A 31 -0.99 -6.79 -10.28
N PRO A 32 -1.23 -8.09 -10.03
CA PRO A 32 -1.16 -8.66 -8.69
C PRO A 32 0.26 -8.72 -8.13
N ALA A 33 1.27 -8.48 -8.97
CA ALA A 33 2.68 -8.46 -8.57
C ALA A 33 3.20 -7.05 -8.25
N GLU A 34 2.33 -6.03 -8.28
CA GLU A 34 2.62 -4.63 -7.90
C GLU A 34 3.86 -4.05 -8.61
N ARG A 35 4.01 -4.39 -9.90
CA ARG A 35 5.12 -3.95 -10.75
C ARG A 35 4.90 -2.56 -11.32
N HIS A 36 3.66 -2.16 -11.56
CA HIS A 36 3.31 -0.95 -12.29
C HIS A 36 2.66 0.09 -11.36
N ASN A 37 3.45 1.07 -10.93
CA ASN A 37 2.92 2.19 -10.14
C ASN A 37 2.11 3.14 -11.03
N LEU A 38 0.80 3.22 -10.76
CA LEU A 38 -0.18 4.04 -11.47
C LEU A 38 -0.44 5.39 -10.78
N TRP A 39 0.35 5.75 -9.77
CA TRP A 39 0.14 6.95 -8.97
C TRP A 39 0.08 8.24 -9.81
N ASP A 40 1.04 8.41 -10.72
CA ASP A 40 1.11 9.58 -11.62
C ASP A 40 0.07 9.50 -12.75
N ASN A 41 -0.24 8.28 -13.21
CA ASN A 41 -1.19 8.04 -14.30
C ASN A 41 -2.65 8.24 -13.89
N HIS A 42 -2.99 8.03 -12.61
CA HIS A 42 -4.36 8.09 -12.10
C HIS A 42 -4.48 8.97 -10.84
N PRO A 43 -4.17 10.28 -10.93
CA PRO A 43 -4.17 11.18 -9.78
C PRO A 43 -5.55 11.30 -9.12
N LYS A 44 -6.62 11.18 -9.89
CA LYS A 44 -8.00 11.19 -9.37
C LYS A 44 -8.31 9.98 -8.49
N VAL A 45 -7.77 8.81 -8.82
CA VAL A 45 -7.95 7.58 -8.03
C VAL A 45 -7.11 7.66 -6.76
N ALA A 46 -5.85 8.11 -6.87
CA ALA A 46 -4.98 8.36 -5.74
C ALA A 46 -5.64 9.32 -4.74
N GLN A 47 -6.13 10.49 -5.18
CA GLN A 47 -6.81 11.45 -4.30
C GLN A 47 -8.05 10.88 -3.61
N ARG A 48 -8.87 10.10 -4.33
CA ARG A 48 -10.07 9.47 -3.75
C ARG A 48 -9.71 8.48 -2.65
N LEU A 49 -8.68 7.66 -2.87
CA LEU A 49 -8.20 6.68 -1.90
C LEU A 49 -7.53 7.37 -0.70
N THR A 50 -6.73 8.40 -0.94
CA THR A 50 -6.15 9.23 0.14
C THR A 50 -7.23 9.86 1.00
N HIS A 51 -8.27 10.44 0.40
CA HIS A 51 -9.38 11.02 1.16
C HIS A 51 -10.12 9.95 1.99
N LEU A 52 -10.29 8.75 1.43
CA LEU A 52 -10.89 7.63 2.15
C LEU A 52 -10.01 7.18 3.33
N LEU A 53 -8.69 7.11 3.14
CA LEU A 53 -7.73 6.81 4.20
C LEU A 53 -7.79 7.86 5.33
N GLU A 54 -7.78 9.15 4.98
CA GLU A 54 -7.91 10.25 5.95
C GLU A 54 -9.22 10.17 6.73
N LYS A 55 -10.32 9.83 6.04
CA LYS A 55 -11.60 9.58 6.68
C LYS A 55 -11.51 8.43 7.70
N TYR A 56 -10.85 7.32 7.37
CA TYR A 56 -10.66 6.23 8.33
C TYR A 56 -9.73 6.59 9.49
N ARG A 57 -8.65 7.34 9.24
CA ARG A 57 -7.74 7.82 10.29
C ARG A 57 -8.46 8.73 11.29
N THR A 58 -9.27 9.65 10.79
CA THR A 58 -10.07 10.59 11.61
C THR A 58 -11.27 9.91 12.27
N ALA A 59 -11.86 8.89 11.64
CA ALA A 59 -13.04 8.21 12.16
C ALA A 59 -12.76 7.20 13.29
N GLY A 60 -11.52 6.78 13.55
CA GLY A 60 -11.30 5.92 14.72
C GLY A 60 -9.94 5.27 14.90
N ARG A 61 -8.97 6.01 15.44
CA ARG A 61 -8.07 5.50 16.51
C ARG A 61 -7.20 6.61 17.09
N SER A 62 -7.70 7.27 18.13
CA SER A 62 -6.94 7.90 19.23
C SER A 62 -7.93 8.34 20.32
N THR A 63 -8.32 7.38 21.16
CA THR A 63 -8.64 7.63 22.58
C THR A 63 -7.85 6.63 23.38
#